data_AF-D6Z658-F1
#
_entry.id   AF-D6Z658-F1
#
_cell.length_a   1.000
_cell.length_b   1.000
_cell.length_c   1.000
_cell.angle_alpha   90.00
_cell.angle_beta   90.00
_cell.angle_gamma   90.00
#
_symmetry.space_group_name_H-M   'P 1'
#
loop_
_entity.id
_entity.type
_entity.pdbx_description
1 polymer ?
#
loop_
_entity_poly.entity_id
_entity_poly.type
_entity_poly.pdbx_seq_one_letter_code
_entity_poly.pdbx_strand_id
1 'polypeptide(L)'
;MPRKREPRKLLSGELAAKVEAAADTMPADIAYRLKDVILDEMEAEQASPWIASYLEDVLRADYEKTRNPLIAWHAYHHARALRKPVPEWVLEYLDKSAKRLLNPDNQPKDIPALLGFMRANSLGGGAQAFKQWETYYIQLIAVLILSHIMGSNPDMSIEKACELTEPFVEKMSKGRITADMFTIKKWYYQFTNP
;
A
#
# COMPACT_ATOMS: atom_id res chain seq x y z
N MET A 1 25.16 -18.73 13.50
CA MET A 1 25.23 -18.05 12.19
C MET A 1 23.85 -17.53 11.83
N PRO A 2 23.65 -16.23 11.58
CA PRO A 2 22.35 -15.73 11.12
C PRO A 2 22.14 -16.16 9.67
N ARG A 3 21.02 -16.83 9.38
CA ARG A 3 20.63 -17.19 8.01
C ARG A 3 20.48 -15.89 7.21
N LYS A 4 21.35 -15.67 6.22
CA LYS A 4 21.11 -14.68 5.15
C LYS A 4 19.75 -15.06 4.53
N ARG A 5 18.73 -14.24 4.76
CA ARG A 5 17.47 -14.36 4.01
C ARG A 5 17.81 -13.92 2.59
N GLU A 6 17.71 -14.84 1.64
CA GLU A 6 17.76 -14.45 0.23
C GLU A 6 16.61 -13.48 -0.06
N PRO A 7 16.84 -12.41 -0.85
CA PRO A 7 15.78 -11.51 -1.27
C PRO A 7 14.74 -12.34 -1.99
N ARG A 8 13.50 -12.25 -1.49
CA ARG A 8 12.35 -12.92 -2.06
C ARG A 8 12.22 -12.39 -3.49
N LYS A 9 12.48 -13.22 -4.51
CA LYS A 9 12.14 -12.91 -5.91
C LYS A 9 10.61 -12.83 -6.02
N LEU A 10 10.06 -11.71 -5.56
CA LEU A 10 8.76 -11.25 -6.01
C LEU A 10 9.07 -10.48 -7.31
N LEU A 11 8.33 -10.89 -8.33
CA LEU A 11 8.17 -10.37 -9.69
C LEU A 11 9.44 -10.20 -10.57
N SER A 12 9.32 -10.61 -11.84
CA SER A 12 10.40 -10.51 -12.83
C SER A 12 10.43 -9.10 -13.43
N GLY A 13 11.58 -8.62 -13.91
CA GLY A 13 11.70 -7.31 -14.57
C GLY A 13 10.76 -7.12 -15.78
N GLU A 14 10.25 -8.22 -16.35
CA GLU A 14 9.20 -8.21 -17.37
C GLU A 14 7.85 -7.72 -16.83
N LEU A 15 7.52 -8.03 -15.57
CA LEU A 15 6.29 -7.55 -14.95
C LEU A 15 6.42 -6.07 -14.57
N ALA A 16 7.57 -5.61 -14.07
CA ALA A 16 7.80 -4.19 -13.81
C ALA A 16 7.58 -3.33 -15.07
N ALA A 17 8.12 -3.75 -16.22
CA ALA A 17 7.91 -3.07 -17.50
C ALA A 17 6.45 -3.09 -17.97
N LYS A 18 5.74 -4.22 -17.76
CA LYS A 18 4.30 -4.34 -18.09
C LYS A 18 3.42 -3.47 -17.17
N VAL A 19 3.82 -3.31 -15.92
CA VAL A 19 3.10 -2.48 -14.94
C VAL A 19 3.38 -1.00 -15.21
N GLU A 20 4.60 -0.59 -15.57
CA GLU A 20 4.88 0.78 -16.04
C GLU A 20 4.07 1.15 -17.29
N ALA A 21 4.07 0.29 -18.31
CA ALA A 21 3.28 0.52 -19.53
C ALA A 21 1.77 0.59 -19.24
N ALA A 22 1.29 -0.22 -18.30
CA ALA A 22 -0.11 -0.19 -17.88
C ALA A 22 -0.44 1.10 -17.09
N ALA A 23 0.47 1.58 -16.23
CA ALA A 23 0.29 2.80 -15.45
C ALA A 23 0.06 4.03 -16.34
N ASP A 24 0.73 4.11 -17.49
CA ASP A 24 0.61 5.24 -18.42
C ASP A 24 -0.75 5.31 -19.12
N THR A 25 -1.54 4.23 -19.06
CA THR A 25 -2.91 4.16 -19.63
C THR A 25 -4.01 4.35 -18.58
N MET A 26 -3.65 4.52 -17.30
CA MET A 26 -4.59 4.57 -16.18
C MET A 26 -4.83 6.00 -15.68
N PRO A 27 -5.97 6.26 -15.02
CA PRO A 27 -6.15 7.42 -14.15
C PRO A 27 -4.95 7.62 -13.21
N ALA A 28 -4.52 8.87 -13.02
CA ALA A 28 -3.26 9.20 -12.37
C ALA A 28 -3.17 8.66 -10.92
N ASP A 29 -4.27 8.69 -10.19
CA ASP A 29 -4.40 8.15 -8.84
C ASP A 29 -4.18 6.63 -8.76
N ILE A 30 -4.66 5.88 -9.76
CA ILE A 30 -4.40 4.44 -9.89
C ILE A 30 -2.97 4.20 -10.35
N ALA A 31 -2.48 4.98 -11.31
CA ALA A 31 -1.12 4.85 -11.82
C ALA A 31 -0.09 5.00 -10.69
N TYR A 32 -0.28 5.96 -9.79
CA TYR A 32 0.59 6.16 -8.62
C TYR A 32 0.57 4.94 -7.67
N ARG A 33 -0.63 4.40 -7.41
CA ARG A 33 -0.85 3.19 -6.62
C ARG A 33 -0.29 1.92 -7.27
N LEU A 34 -0.29 1.87 -8.60
CA LEU A 34 0.22 0.75 -9.40
C LEU A 34 1.73 0.64 -9.26
N LYS A 35 2.38 1.80 -9.24
CA LYS A 35 3.83 1.88 -9.20
C LYS A 35 4.40 1.60 -7.81
N ASP A 36 3.63 1.84 -6.74
CA ASP A 36 3.95 1.44 -5.35
C ASP A 36 4.37 -0.03 -5.21
N VAL A 37 3.65 -0.91 -5.89
CA VAL A 37 3.90 -2.37 -5.87
C VAL A 37 5.17 -2.74 -6.64
N ILE A 38 5.62 -1.88 -7.55
CA ILE A 38 6.90 -2.00 -8.26
C ILE A 38 8.05 -1.39 -7.45
N LEU A 39 7.80 -0.44 -6.55
CA LEU A 39 8.83 0.33 -5.85
C LEU A 39 9.74 -0.55 -4.95
N ASP A 40 9.27 -1.72 -4.52
CA ASP A 40 10.11 -2.70 -3.81
C ASP A 40 11.18 -3.35 -4.71
N GLU A 41 11.07 -3.22 -6.03
CA GLU A 41 11.96 -3.82 -7.05
C GLU A 41 12.72 -2.78 -7.90
N MET A 42 12.27 -1.53 -7.95
CA MET A 42 12.93 -0.46 -8.73
C MET A 42 14.18 0.08 -8.00
N GLU A 43 15.30 0.18 -8.72
CA GLU A 43 16.48 0.87 -8.20
C GLU A 43 16.19 2.37 -8.01
N ALA A 44 16.69 2.93 -6.90
CA ALA A 44 16.44 4.33 -6.48
C ALA A 44 16.76 5.39 -7.54
N GLU A 45 17.60 5.08 -8.54
CA GLU A 45 18.00 5.99 -9.61
C GLU A 45 16.94 6.14 -10.72
N GLN A 46 16.02 5.20 -10.86
CA GLN A 46 14.92 5.24 -11.86
C GLN A 46 13.61 5.79 -11.28
N ALA A 47 13.63 6.18 -10.01
CA ALA A 47 12.51 6.73 -9.28
C ALA A 47 12.01 8.06 -9.90
N SER A 48 11.03 7.93 -10.79
CA SER A 48 10.44 8.99 -11.62
C SER A 48 9.63 10.04 -10.82
N PRO A 49 9.40 11.27 -11.36
CA PRO A 49 8.83 12.42 -10.63
C PRO A 49 7.50 12.17 -9.90
N TRP A 50 6.74 11.18 -10.35
CA TRP A 50 5.45 10.83 -9.75
C TRP A 50 5.56 10.26 -8.33
N ILE A 51 6.73 9.78 -7.89
CA ILE A 51 6.91 9.21 -6.54
C ILE A 51 6.67 10.25 -5.46
N ALA A 52 7.06 11.51 -5.71
CA ALA A 52 6.80 12.60 -4.77
C ALA A 52 5.28 12.83 -4.58
N SER A 53 4.52 12.84 -5.68
CA SER A 53 3.05 12.96 -5.65
C SER A 53 2.39 11.72 -5.01
N TYR A 54 2.89 10.51 -5.24
CA TYR A 54 2.38 9.33 -4.56
C TYR A 54 2.56 9.40 -3.03
N LEU A 55 3.77 9.73 -2.58
CA LEU A 55 4.08 9.84 -1.15
C LEU A 55 3.32 10.99 -0.47
N GLU A 56 3.10 12.10 -1.17
CA GLU A 56 2.44 13.30 -0.62
C GLU A 56 0.92 13.27 -0.77
N ASP A 57 0.36 12.83 -1.88
CA ASP A 57 -1.06 12.96 -2.17
C ASP A 57 -1.82 11.68 -1.80
N VAL A 58 -1.30 10.51 -2.22
CA VAL A 58 -2.02 9.24 -2.05
C VAL A 58 -1.88 8.69 -0.64
N LEU A 59 -0.64 8.49 -0.18
CA LEU A 59 -0.41 7.91 1.15
C LEU A 59 -0.87 8.85 2.26
N ARG A 60 -0.78 10.17 2.06
CA ARG A 60 -1.32 11.14 3.02
C ARG A 60 -2.84 11.07 3.10
N ALA A 61 -3.55 11.06 1.97
CA ALA A 61 -5.01 10.95 1.98
C ALA A 61 -5.48 9.67 2.67
N ASP A 62 -4.82 8.54 2.39
CA ASP A 62 -5.14 7.26 3.04
C ASP A 62 -4.80 7.29 4.55
N TYR A 63 -3.71 7.94 4.95
CA TYR A 63 -3.36 8.15 6.36
C TYR A 63 -4.39 9.04 7.07
N GLU A 64 -4.80 10.16 6.47
CA GLU A 64 -5.79 11.07 7.04
C GLU A 64 -7.16 10.40 7.21
N LYS A 65 -7.57 9.57 6.24
CA LYS A 65 -8.83 8.82 6.26
C LYS A 65 -8.85 7.70 7.31
N THR A 66 -7.78 6.93 7.41
CA THR A 66 -7.77 5.70 8.23
C THR A 66 -7.11 5.90 9.59
N ARG A 67 -6.27 6.93 9.72
CA ARG A 67 -5.33 7.13 10.84
C ARG A 67 -4.47 5.90 11.12
N ASN A 68 -4.26 5.04 10.13
CA ASN A 68 -3.47 3.83 10.29
C ASN A 68 -1.98 4.19 10.29
N PRO A 69 -1.24 3.99 11.40
CA PRO A 69 0.18 4.33 11.49
C PRO A 69 1.05 3.59 10.46
N LEU A 70 0.62 2.42 9.98
CA LEU A 70 1.38 1.66 8.97
C LEU A 70 1.52 2.39 7.65
N ILE A 71 0.60 3.30 7.31
CA ILE A 71 0.69 4.11 6.10
C ILE A 71 1.84 5.12 6.22
N ALA A 72 2.02 5.73 7.39
CA ALA A 72 3.16 6.61 7.65
C ALA A 72 4.50 5.85 7.60
N TRP A 73 4.54 4.64 8.16
CA TRP A 73 5.71 3.77 8.06
C TRP A 73 6.00 3.34 6.62
N HIS A 74 4.96 3.11 5.82
CA HIS A 74 5.08 2.79 4.40
C HIS A 74 5.70 3.96 3.63
N ALA A 75 5.13 5.16 3.79
CA ALA A 75 5.65 6.37 3.16
C ALA A 75 7.11 6.64 3.55
N TYR A 76 7.46 6.47 4.83
CA TYR A 76 8.84 6.54 5.29
C TYR A 76 9.74 5.52 4.59
N HIS A 77 9.34 4.25 4.56
CA HIS A 77 10.09 3.17 3.93
C HIS A 77 10.37 3.49 2.46
N HIS A 78 9.36 3.85 1.68
CA HIS A 78 9.50 4.18 0.26
C HIS A 78 10.39 5.41 0.04
N ALA A 79 10.18 6.49 0.78
CA ALA A 79 11.02 7.67 0.68
C ALA A 79 12.50 7.32 0.89
N ARG A 80 12.80 6.49 1.89
CA ARG A 80 14.16 6.04 2.19
C ARG A 80 14.72 5.09 1.13
N ALA A 81 13.95 4.10 0.70
CA ALA A 81 14.36 3.13 -0.31
C ALA A 81 14.73 3.81 -1.63
N LEU A 82 13.96 4.84 -2.01
CA LEU A 82 14.09 5.57 -3.27
C LEU A 82 15.01 6.79 -3.16
N ARG A 83 15.67 6.97 -2.00
CA ARG A 83 16.54 8.12 -1.70
C ARG A 83 15.86 9.48 -1.96
N LYS A 84 14.55 9.55 -1.73
CA LYS A 84 13.76 10.80 -1.84
C LYS A 84 13.68 11.49 -0.47
N PRO A 85 13.39 12.81 -0.46
CA PRO A 85 13.02 13.49 0.77
C PRO A 85 11.82 12.79 1.42
N VAL A 86 11.88 12.63 2.75
CA VAL A 86 10.73 12.12 3.51
C VAL A 86 9.68 13.23 3.56
N PRO A 87 8.40 12.93 3.25
CA PRO A 87 7.33 13.92 3.33
C PRO A 87 7.19 14.54 4.73
N GLU A 88 6.84 15.82 4.81
CA GLU A 88 6.73 16.54 6.08
C GLU A 88 5.69 15.91 7.01
N TRP A 89 4.55 15.47 6.47
CA TRP A 89 3.50 14.82 7.27
C TRP A 89 3.98 13.51 7.93
N VAL A 90 4.92 12.81 7.30
CA VAL A 90 5.56 11.61 7.85
C VAL A 90 6.53 12.00 8.97
N LEU A 91 7.35 13.04 8.75
CA LEU A 91 8.25 13.57 9.78
C LEU A 91 7.47 14.03 11.01
N GLU A 92 6.39 14.77 10.82
CA GLU A 92 5.51 15.18 11.92
C GLU A 92 4.96 13.98 12.70
N TYR A 93 4.53 12.93 12.01
CA TYR A 93 4.05 11.71 12.65
C TYR A 93 5.17 11.07 13.48
N LEU A 94 6.37 10.94 12.92
CA LEU A 94 7.53 10.36 13.59
C LEU A 94 7.96 11.18 14.80
N ASP A 95 7.98 12.52 14.70
CA ASP A 95 8.31 13.42 15.79
C ASP A 95 7.29 13.34 16.92
N LYS A 96 5.99 13.29 16.58
CA LYS A 96 4.91 13.09 17.57
C LYS A 96 5.07 11.74 18.28
N SER A 97 5.39 10.67 17.55
CA SER A 97 5.65 9.35 18.15
C SER A 97 6.93 9.33 18.99
N ALA A 98 8.01 9.95 18.54
CA ALA A 98 9.28 10.03 19.28
C ALA A 98 9.09 10.80 20.60
N LYS A 99 8.42 11.96 20.56
CA LYS A 99 8.09 12.74 21.76
C LYS A 99 7.27 11.91 22.76
N ARG A 100 6.31 11.12 22.29
CA ARG A 100 5.52 10.22 23.14
C ARG A 100 6.38 9.12 23.75
N LEU A 101 7.24 8.48 22.95
CA LEU A 101 8.11 7.37 23.38
C LEU A 101 9.12 7.78 24.45
N LEU A 102 9.63 9.02 24.40
CA LEU A 102 10.66 9.52 25.30
C LEU A 102 10.13 10.01 26.66
N ASN A 103 8.85 9.76 26.99
CA ASN A 103 8.31 10.05 28.31
C ASN A 103 8.84 9.00 29.34
N PRO A 104 9.49 9.43 30.45
CA PRO A 104 10.04 8.52 31.45
C PRO A 104 9.01 7.64 32.17
N ASP A 105 7.73 8.03 32.16
CA ASP A 105 6.65 7.26 32.80
C ASP A 105 6.14 6.10 31.93
N ASN A 106 6.62 5.97 30.69
CA ASN A 106 6.18 4.93 29.76
C ASN A 106 6.59 3.53 30.21
N GLN A 107 5.70 2.57 30.00
CA GLN A 107 5.98 1.16 30.14
C GLN A 107 6.06 0.48 28.77
N PRO A 108 6.77 -0.66 28.63
CA PRO A 108 6.85 -1.39 27.36
C PRO A 108 5.49 -1.73 26.74
N LYS A 109 4.45 -1.94 27.57
CA LYS A 109 3.08 -2.21 27.12
C LYS A 109 2.43 -1.03 26.37
N ASP A 110 2.94 0.18 26.57
CA ASP A 110 2.39 1.41 26.00
C ASP A 110 2.92 1.66 24.58
N ILE A 111 4.02 0.98 24.18
CA ILE A 111 4.68 1.16 22.87
C ILE A 111 3.70 1.18 21.69
N PRO A 112 2.74 0.24 21.55
CA PRO A 112 1.79 0.29 20.44
C PRO A 112 1.01 1.60 20.41
N ALA A 113 0.54 2.07 21.57
CA ALA A 113 -0.22 3.31 21.68
C ALA A 113 0.61 4.55 21.33
N LEU A 114 1.86 4.59 21.81
CA LEU A 114 2.79 5.69 21.57
C LEU A 114 3.16 5.80 20.07
N LEU A 115 3.22 4.66 19.40
CA LEU A 115 3.37 4.53 17.94
C LEU A 115 2.05 4.71 17.16
N GLY A 116 0.95 5.12 17.81
CA GLY A 116 -0.31 5.41 17.13
C GLY A 116 -1.18 4.19 16.82
N PHE A 117 -0.83 2.99 17.28
CA PHE A 117 -1.65 1.77 17.13
C PHE A 117 -2.80 1.69 18.17
N MET A 118 -3.33 2.83 18.64
CA MET A 118 -4.41 2.88 19.62
C MET A 118 -5.79 2.56 19.03
N ARG A 119 -6.65 1.93 19.86
CA ARG A 119 -8.07 1.69 19.56
C ARG A 119 -8.92 2.90 19.92
N ALA A 120 -9.89 3.21 19.08
CA ALA A 120 -11.16 3.78 19.54
C ALA A 120 -12.00 2.72 20.29
N ASN A 121 -11.49 2.17 21.41
CA ASN A 121 -12.13 1.25 22.39
C ASN A 121 -11.60 -0.23 22.41
N SER A 122 -10.88 -0.56 23.51
CA SER A 122 -10.56 -1.86 24.16
C SER A 122 -10.33 -3.15 23.34
N LEU A 123 -9.14 -3.79 23.52
CA LEU A 123 -8.73 -5.21 23.28
C LEU A 123 -7.97 -5.66 21.99
N GLY A 124 -7.06 -4.84 21.41
CA GLY A 124 -6.22 -5.26 20.26
C GLY A 124 -6.08 -4.28 19.08
N GLY A 125 -5.65 -3.04 19.35
CA GLY A 125 -5.51 -1.97 18.35
C GLY A 125 -4.41 -2.21 17.32
N GLY A 126 -3.31 -2.85 17.73
CA GLY A 126 -2.25 -3.26 16.81
C GLY A 126 -2.76 -4.23 15.74
N ALA A 127 -3.39 -5.33 16.16
CA ALA A 127 -3.92 -6.34 15.23
C ALA A 127 -4.93 -5.76 14.22
N GLN A 128 -5.72 -4.75 14.63
CA GLN A 128 -6.66 -4.08 13.75
C GLN A 128 -5.98 -3.19 12.71
N ALA A 129 -4.92 -2.45 13.07
CA ALA A 129 -4.15 -1.67 12.12
C ALA A 129 -3.43 -2.57 11.09
N PHE A 130 -2.85 -3.70 11.52
CA PHE A 130 -2.27 -4.68 10.61
C PHE A 130 -3.30 -5.32 9.70
N LYS A 131 -4.49 -5.66 10.22
CA LYS A 131 -5.59 -6.20 9.40
C LYS A 131 -6.12 -5.15 8.41
N GLN A 132 -6.29 -3.90 8.84
CA GLN A 132 -6.67 -2.79 7.97
C GLN A 132 -5.65 -2.57 6.87
N TRP A 133 -4.36 -2.61 7.21
CA TRP A 133 -3.27 -2.52 6.24
C TRP A 133 -3.26 -3.71 5.28
N GLU A 134 -3.39 -4.93 5.78
CA GLU A 134 -3.46 -6.13 4.94
C GLU A 134 -4.66 -6.07 3.99
N THR A 135 -5.84 -5.69 4.48
CA THR A 135 -7.01 -5.47 3.65
C THR A 135 -6.76 -4.39 2.60
N TYR A 136 -6.24 -3.23 3.02
CA TYR A 136 -5.91 -2.13 2.10
C TYR A 136 -4.93 -2.57 1.01
N TYR A 137 -3.85 -3.26 1.39
CA TYR A 137 -2.83 -3.74 0.46
C TYR A 137 -3.41 -4.75 -0.53
N ILE A 138 -4.27 -5.66 -0.08
CA ILE A 138 -4.96 -6.61 -0.95
C ILE A 138 -5.92 -5.89 -1.91
N GLN A 139 -6.66 -4.89 -1.42
CA GLN A 139 -7.54 -4.05 -2.25
C GLN A 139 -6.73 -3.33 -3.33
N LEU A 140 -5.61 -2.72 -2.94
CA LEU A 140 -4.71 -2.03 -3.83
C LEU A 140 -4.28 -2.96 -4.97
N ILE A 141 -3.70 -4.12 -4.65
CA ILE A 141 -3.23 -5.08 -5.65
C ILE A 141 -4.38 -5.61 -6.52
N ALA A 142 -5.57 -5.82 -5.96
CA ALA A 142 -6.74 -6.23 -6.73
C ALA A 142 -7.09 -5.19 -7.80
N VAL A 143 -7.15 -3.91 -7.42
CA VAL A 143 -7.40 -2.80 -8.34
C VAL A 143 -6.29 -2.71 -9.39
N LEU A 144 -5.05 -2.99 -9.01
CA LEU A 144 -3.91 -2.99 -9.93
C LEU A 144 -4.05 -4.06 -11.02
N ILE A 145 -4.31 -5.30 -10.61
CA ILE A 145 -4.48 -6.43 -11.52
C ILE A 145 -5.67 -6.19 -12.45
N LEU A 146 -6.80 -5.74 -11.89
CA LEU A 146 -8.00 -5.42 -12.65
C LEU A 146 -7.72 -4.35 -13.72
N SER A 147 -7.04 -3.26 -13.33
CA SER A 147 -6.72 -2.16 -14.24
C SER A 147 -5.78 -2.63 -15.36
N HIS A 148 -4.79 -3.47 -15.05
CA HIS A 148 -3.89 -4.04 -16.05
C HIS A 148 -4.62 -4.94 -17.06
N ILE A 149 -5.56 -5.77 -16.58
CA ILE A 149 -6.39 -6.63 -17.44
C ILE A 149 -7.23 -5.77 -18.39
N MET A 150 -7.86 -4.71 -17.87
CA MET A 150 -8.69 -3.79 -18.66
C MET A 150 -7.86 -3.00 -19.67
N GLY A 151 -6.69 -2.48 -19.28
CA GLY A 151 -5.80 -1.75 -20.19
C GLY A 151 -5.23 -2.62 -21.31
N SER A 152 -4.99 -3.90 -21.02
CA SER A 152 -4.50 -4.86 -22.02
C SER A 152 -5.60 -5.41 -22.93
N ASN A 153 -6.87 -5.26 -22.56
CA ASN A 153 -8.03 -5.78 -23.29
C ASN A 153 -9.14 -4.72 -23.33
N PRO A 154 -9.06 -3.71 -24.22
CA PRO A 154 -9.98 -2.57 -24.21
C PRO A 154 -11.46 -2.92 -24.36
N ASP A 155 -11.77 -4.04 -25.03
CA ASP A 155 -13.14 -4.51 -25.25
C ASP A 155 -13.67 -5.40 -24.10
N MET A 156 -12.84 -5.70 -23.09
CA MET A 156 -13.23 -6.54 -21.96
C MET A 156 -14.14 -5.78 -21.00
N SER A 157 -15.27 -6.38 -20.63
CA SER A 157 -16.14 -5.82 -19.60
C SER A 157 -15.46 -5.83 -18.23
N ILE A 158 -15.81 -4.85 -17.39
CA ILE A 158 -15.31 -4.78 -16.01
C ILE A 158 -15.68 -6.02 -15.20
N GLU A 159 -16.86 -6.61 -15.45
CA GLU A 159 -17.30 -7.86 -14.81
C GLU A 159 -16.33 -9.00 -15.14
N LYS A 160 -15.97 -9.13 -16.42
CA LYS A 160 -15.05 -10.20 -16.84
C LYS A 160 -13.64 -9.99 -16.29
N ALA A 161 -13.19 -8.74 -16.24
CA ALA A 161 -11.91 -8.40 -15.66
C ALA A 161 -11.88 -8.66 -14.13
N CYS A 162 -13.00 -8.44 -13.44
CA CYS A 162 -13.15 -8.77 -12.02
C CYS A 162 -13.07 -10.28 -11.77
N GLU A 163 -13.79 -11.09 -12.55
CA GLU A 163 -13.70 -12.57 -12.47
C GLU A 163 -12.26 -13.08 -12.63
N LEU A 164 -11.51 -12.48 -13.56
CA LEU A 164 -10.09 -12.84 -13.76
C LEU A 164 -9.19 -12.39 -12.60
N THR A 165 -9.62 -11.40 -11.81
CA THR A 165 -8.88 -10.86 -10.66
C THR A 165 -9.12 -11.67 -9.38
N GLU A 166 -10.30 -12.26 -9.20
CA GLU A 166 -10.68 -13.03 -7.99
C GLU A 166 -9.64 -14.07 -7.55
N PRO A 167 -9.11 -14.96 -8.43
CA PRO A 167 -8.17 -16.00 -8.01
C PRO A 167 -6.86 -15.43 -7.46
N PHE A 168 -6.45 -14.24 -7.94
CA PHE A 168 -5.27 -13.56 -7.43
C PHE A 168 -5.51 -13.03 -6.02
N VAL A 169 -6.68 -12.43 -5.76
CA VAL A 169 -7.06 -11.93 -4.44
C VAL A 169 -7.10 -13.07 -3.43
N GLU A 170 -7.74 -14.18 -3.78
CA GLU A 170 -7.83 -15.36 -2.92
C GLU A 170 -6.43 -15.94 -2.61
N LYS A 171 -5.58 -16.07 -3.63
CA LYS A 171 -4.22 -16.57 -3.49
C LYS A 171 -3.34 -15.66 -2.62
N MET A 172 -3.39 -14.34 -2.84
CA MET A 172 -2.60 -13.37 -2.09
C MET A 172 -3.04 -13.25 -0.64
N SER A 173 -4.35 -13.30 -0.40
CA SER A 173 -4.91 -13.27 0.95
C SER A 173 -4.65 -14.58 1.70
N LYS A 174 -4.22 -15.65 1.01
CA LYS A 174 -4.10 -17.02 1.52
C LYS A 174 -5.43 -17.52 2.08
N GLY A 175 -6.53 -17.18 1.39
CA GLY A 175 -7.89 -17.50 1.81
C GLY A 175 -8.40 -16.69 3.01
N ARG A 176 -7.68 -15.66 3.48
CA ARG A 176 -8.15 -14.80 4.59
C ARG A 176 -9.13 -13.73 4.15
N ILE A 177 -9.11 -13.38 2.86
CA ILE A 177 -10.06 -12.47 2.22
C ILE A 177 -10.61 -13.19 1.00
N THR A 178 -11.92 -13.39 0.99
CA THR A 178 -12.68 -13.78 -0.18
C THR A 178 -13.34 -12.52 -0.72
N ALA A 179 -13.12 -12.21 -1.99
CA ALA A 179 -13.71 -11.06 -2.66
C ALA A 179 -14.33 -11.55 -3.95
N ASP A 180 -15.64 -11.37 -4.08
CA ASP A 180 -16.36 -11.63 -5.31
C ASP A 180 -16.24 -10.44 -6.28
N MET A 181 -16.74 -10.65 -7.50
CA MET A 181 -16.76 -9.66 -8.57
C MET A 181 -17.34 -8.32 -8.09
N PHE A 182 -18.44 -8.33 -7.32
CA PHE A 182 -19.04 -7.11 -6.79
C PHE A 182 -18.13 -6.37 -5.82
N THR A 183 -17.44 -7.11 -4.95
CA THR A 183 -16.48 -6.57 -3.98
C THR A 183 -15.28 -5.95 -4.69
N ILE A 184 -14.70 -6.65 -5.67
CA ILE A 184 -13.54 -6.16 -6.44
C ILE A 184 -13.94 -4.93 -7.27
N LYS A 185 -15.10 -4.97 -7.94
CA LYS A 185 -15.63 -3.82 -8.69
C LYS A 185 -15.88 -2.61 -7.80
N LYS A 186 -16.37 -2.82 -6.57
CA LYS A 186 -16.52 -1.75 -5.59
C LYS A 186 -15.17 -1.14 -5.21
N TRP A 187 -14.15 -1.96 -4.96
CA TRP A 187 -12.81 -1.46 -4.67
C TRP A 187 -12.26 -0.65 -5.83
N TYR A 188 -12.40 -1.13 -7.07
CA TYR A 188 -12.01 -0.38 -8.26
C TYR A 188 -12.55 1.05 -8.22
N TYR A 189 -13.87 1.22 -8.17
CA TYR A 189 -14.45 2.58 -8.16
C TYR A 189 -14.09 3.41 -6.93
N GLN A 190 -13.86 2.80 -5.76
CA GLN A 190 -13.39 3.52 -4.58
C GLN A 190 -11.98 4.09 -4.76
N PHE A 191 -11.16 3.42 -5.56
CA PHE A 191 -9.77 3.77 -5.80
C PHE A 191 -9.56 4.58 -7.09
N THR A 192 -10.53 4.59 -8.01
CA THR A 192 -10.47 5.34 -9.29
C THR A 192 -11.28 6.65 -9.28
N ASN A 193 -12.23 6.80 -8.35
CA ASN A 193 -13.09 7.99 -8.21
C ASN A 193 -13.10 8.46 -6.73
N PRO A 194 -11.97 8.94 -6.21
CA PRO A 194 -11.84 9.35 -4.81
C PRO A 194 -12.63 10.61 -4.44
#